data_AF-A0A8D0W821-F1
#
_entry.id   AF-A0A8D0W821-F1
#
_cell.length_a   1.000
_cell.length_b   1.000
_cell.length_c   1.000
_cell.angle_alpha   90.00
_cell.angle_beta   90.00
_cell.angle_gamma   90.00
#
_symmetry.space_group_name_H-M   'P 1'
#
loop_
_entity.id
_entity.type
_entity.pdbx_description
1 polymer ?
#
loop_
_entity_poly.entity_id
_entity_poly.type
_entity_poly.pdbx_seq_one_letter_code
_entity_poly.pdbx_strand_id
1 'polypeptide(L)'
;LLFCVKAMITATLPPRKLFRSSLRPRAAGLLGQLVFNSLTNCLGPRKLLHSGKLYKTKSNKELHGFLFNDFLLLTYMVKQFAVSSGSEKLFSSKSNAQFRMYKTPIFLNEALVKLPTDPSSDEPVFHISHIDRVYTLRTDNINERTAWVQKIKAASEQYIDTEKKKREKAYQARSQKTSGIGRLMVHIIEATELKACKPNGKSNPYCEISMGSQSYTTRTLQDTLNPKWNFNCQFFIKDLYQDVLCLTMFDRDQFSPDDFLGRTEVPVAKIRTEQESKGPTTRRLLLHEVPTGEVWVRFDLQLFEQKTLL
;
A
#
# COMPACT_ATOMS: atom_id res chain seq x y z
N LEU A 1 22.67 0.28 -17.93
CA LEU A 1 21.82 1.43 -17.60
C LEU A 1 22.69 2.53 -17.00
N LEU A 2 22.77 3.69 -17.67
CA LEU A 2 23.52 4.86 -17.23
C LEU A 2 22.52 5.90 -16.70
N PHE A 3 22.73 6.48 -15.53
CA PHE A 3 21.83 7.47 -14.92
C PHE A 3 22.59 8.67 -14.33
N CYS A 4 21.88 9.79 -14.15
CA CYS A 4 22.46 11.04 -13.66
C CYS A 4 22.09 11.26 -12.18
N VAL A 5 23.04 11.68 -11.34
CA VAL A 5 22.79 11.94 -9.91
C VAL A 5 21.75 13.05 -9.68
N LYS A 6 21.76 14.08 -10.55
CA LYS A 6 20.75 15.13 -10.53
C LYS A 6 19.31 14.58 -10.55
N ALA A 7 19.06 13.49 -11.28
CA ALA A 7 17.76 12.84 -11.34
C ALA A 7 17.39 12.08 -10.05
N MET A 8 18.39 11.64 -9.27
CA MET A 8 18.17 11.03 -7.95
C MET A 8 17.85 12.08 -6.87
N ILE A 9 18.51 13.24 -6.89
CA ILE A 9 18.27 14.33 -5.92
C ILE A 9 16.86 14.91 -6.06
N THR A 10 16.38 15.06 -7.29
CA THR A 10 15.00 15.51 -7.54
C THR A 10 13.95 14.54 -7.01
N ALA A 11 14.31 13.31 -6.63
CA ALA A 11 13.42 12.35 -5.97
C ALA A 11 13.33 12.55 -4.44
N THR A 12 14.24 13.32 -3.83
CA THR A 12 14.29 13.55 -2.38
C THR A 12 13.76 14.93 -1.93
N LEU A 13 13.36 15.79 -2.86
CA LEU A 13 12.78 17.12 -2.58
C LEU A 13 11.25 17.10 -2.81
N PRO A 14 10.46 17.90 -2.05
CA PRO A 14 8.99 17.88 -2.11
C PRO A 14 8.44 18.29 -3.49
N PRO A 15 7.17 17.95 -3.82
CA PRO A 15 6.68 17.89 -5.18
C PRO A 15 6.35 19.29 -5.69
N ARG A 16 7.32 19.99 -6.26
CA ARG A 16 7.04 21.10 -7.17
C ARG A 16 7.84 20.91 -8.45
N LYS A 17 7.09 20.56 -9.51
CA LYS A 17 7.49 20.26 -10.90
C LYS A 17 7.87 18.79 -11.15
N LEU A 18 6.93 18.05 -11.72
CA LEU A 18 7.13 16.74 -12.33
C LEU A 18 8.20 16.83 -13.43
N PHE A 19 9.42 16.41 -13.12
CA PHE A 19 10.39 15.97 -14.14
C PHE A 19 10.34 14.45 -14.23
N ARG A 20 9.76 13.91 -15.32
CA ARG A 20 9.82 12.48 -15.66
C ARG A 20 11.26 12.13 -16.05
N SER A 21 12.06 11.59 -15.15
CA SER A 21 13.33 10.96 -15.49
C SER A 21 13.12 9.47 -15.76
N SER A 22 12.75 9.13 -17.00
CA SER A 22 12.67 7.74 -17.47
C SER A 22 14.04 7.25 -17.94
N LEU A 23 14.60 6.23 -17.28
CA LEU A 23 15.79 5.53 -17.77
C LEU A 23 15.36 4.36 -18.66
N ARG A 24 15.46 4.50 -19.98
CA ARG A 24 15.16 3.40 -20.92
C ARG A 24 16.24 2.31 -20.85
N PRO A 25 15.90 1.04 -20.61
CA PRO A 25 16.82 -0.08 -20.84
C PRO A 25 16.88 -0.38 -22.34
N ARG A 26 18.09 -0.40 -22.93
CA ARG A 26 18.33 -1.21 -24.13
C ARG A 26 18.90 -2.55 -23.67
N ALA A 27 18.10 -3.59 -23.91
CA ALA A 27 18.42 -5.02 -23.87
C ALA A 27 19.09 -5.58 -22.59
N ALA A 28 18.27 -6.03 -21.65
CA ALA A 28 18.44 -7.27 -20.86
C ALA A 28 17.16 -7.45 -20.02
N GLY A 29 16.53 -8.62 -20.12
CA GLY A 29 15.17 -8.89 -19.64
C GLY A 29 14.92 -8.73 -18.13
N LEU A 30 13.62 -8.61 -17.82
CA LEU A 30 12.96 -8.87 -16.54
C LEU A 30 13.14 -7.91 -15.36
N LEU A 31 13.78 -6.75 -15.52
CA LEU A 31 13.57 -5.63 -14.59
C LEU A 31 12.76 -4.55 -15.30
N GLY A 32 11.51 -4.38 -14.90
CA GLY A 32 10.70 -3.22 -15.30
C GLY A 32 11.49 -1.93 -15.08
N GLN A 33 11.18 -0.89 -15.86
CA GLN A 33 11.87 0.40 -15.82
C GLN A 33 12.03 0.90 -14.37
N LEU A 34 13.27 0.95 -13.86
CA LEU A 34 13.54 1.41 -12.50
C LEU A 34 13.32 2.93 -12.41
N VAL A 35 12.24 3.34 -11.77
CA VAL A 35 11.90 4.74 -11.49
C VAL A 35 12.20 5.01 -10.02
N PHE A 36 13.20 5.85 -9.74
CA PHE A 36 13.61 6.12 -8.34
C PHE A 36 12.56 6.90 -7.55
N ASN A 37 11.88 7.85 -8.19
CA ASN A 37 10.80 8.62 -7.60
C ASN A 37 9.45 7.88 -7.76
N SER A 38 9.34 6.71 -7.13
CA SER A 38 8.12 5.90 -7.15
C SER A 38 7.78 5.36 -5.76
N LEU A 39 6.58 4.81 -5.65
CA LEU A 39 6.27 3.92 -4.54
C LEU A 39 7.11 2.64 -4.64
N THR A 40 7.41 2.08 -3.48
CA THR A 40 8.00 0.74 -3.30
C THR A 40 6.88 -0.29 -3.14
N ASN A 41 7.21 -1.57 -3.28
CA ASN A 41 6.24 -2.66 -3.15
C ASN A 41 5.64 -2.74 -1.72
N CYS A 42 6.47 -2.46 -0.70
CA CYS A 42 6.08 -2.67 0.68
C CYS A 42 6.06 -1.40 1.54
N LEU A 43 7.01 -0.48 1.34
CA LEU A 43 7.37 0.56 2.33
C LEU A 43 6.83 1.96 2.02
N GLY A 44 5.94 2.09 1.02
CA GLY A 44 5.46 3.40 0.58
C GLY A 44 6.49 4.12 -0.31
N PRO A 45 6.59 5.46 -0.27
CA PRO A 45 7.51 6.22 -1.12
C PRO A 45 8.99 5.80 -0.93
N ARG A 46 9.72 5.67 -2.05
CA ARG A 46 11.16 5.38 -2.00
C ARG A 46 11.95 6.58 -1.47
N LYS A 47 12.88 6.33 -0.54
CA LYS A 47 13.72 7.35 0.11
C LYS A 47 15.18 6.95 0.04
N LEU A 48 16.06 7.88 -0.31
CA LEU A 48 17.50 7.71 -0.20
C LEU A 48 17.91 7.86 1.28
N LEU A 49 18.62 6.87 1.83
CA LEU A 49 19.02 6.80 3.23
C LEU A 49 20.51 7.09 3.44
N HIS A 50 21.35 6.66 2.48
CA HIS A 50 22.79 6.90 2.50
C HIS A 50 23.40 6.81 1.10
N SER A 51 24.53 7.45 0.89
CA SER A 51 25.32 7.29 -0.33
C SER A 51 26.78 7.60 -0.05
N GLY A 52 27.69 6.96 -0.77
CA GLY A 52 29.12 7.15 -0.57
C GLY A 52 29.97 6.20 -1.39
N LYS A 53 31.28 6.42 -1.31
CA LYS A 53 32.28 5.57 -1.97
C LYS A 53 32.40 4.24 -1.23
N LEU A 54 32.56 3.17 -2.01
CA LEU A 54 32.75 1.81 -1.54
C LEU A 54 33.80 1.14 -2.43
N TYR A 55 34.67 0.33 -1.86
CA TYR A 55 35.71 -0.39 -2.62
C TYR A 55 35.52 -1.89 -2.45
N LYS A 56 35.61 -2.64 -3.54
CA LYS A 56 35.68 -4.11 -3.42
C LYS A 56 37.03 -4.52 -2.87
N THR A 57 37.07 -5.25 -1.76
CA THR A 57 38.35 -5.66 -1.12
C THR A 57 39.25 -6.46 -2.06
N LYS A 58 38.70 -7.42 -2.80
CA LYS A 58 39.49 -8.28 -3.71
C LYS A 58 40.10 -7.58 -4.92
N SER A 59 39.49 -6.50 -5.41
CA SER A 59 39.89 -5.87 -6.69
C SER A 59 40.20 -4.39 -6.56
N ASN A 60 40.08 -3.83 -5.36
CA ASN A 60 40.12 -2.40 -5.03
C ASN A 60 39.29 -1.49 -5.96
N LYS A 61 38.28 -2.05 -6.64
CA LYS A 61 37.46 -1.31 -7.60
C LYS A 61 36.60 -0.30 -6.84
N GLU A 62 36.74 0.98 -7.18
CA GLU A 62 35.88 2.05 -6.68
C GLU A 62 34.46 1.90 -7.24
N LEU A 63 33.52 1.92 -6.31
CA LEU A 63 32.09 1.92 -6.54
C LEU A 63 31.48 3.10 -5.79
N HIS A 64 30.29 3.52 -6.24
CA HIS A 64 29.45 4.44 -5.50
C HIS A 64 28.15 3.72 -5.13
N GLY A 65 27.89 3.63 -3.83
CA GLY A 65 26.69 3.02 -3.28
C GLY A 65 25.58 4.05 -3.08
N PHE A 66 24.35 3.67 -3.39
CA PHE A 66 23.13 4.40 -3.04
C PHE A 66 22.20 3.46 -2.27
N LEU A 67 22.02 3.72 -0.98
CA LEU A 67 21.11 2.98 -0.12
C LEU A 67 19.74 3.65 -0.14
N PHE A 68 18.73 2.94 -0.64
CA PHE A 68 17.33 3.32 -0.50
C PHE A 68 16.67 2.51 0.63
N ASN A 69 15.45 2.87 1.00
CA ASN A 69 14.68 2.12 1.99
C ASN A 69 14.30 0.70 1.52
N ASP A 70 14.29 0.42 0.21
CA ASP A 70 13.93 -0.89 -0.34
C ASP A 70 15.10 -1.69 -0.93
N PHE A 71 16.15 -1.04 -1.43
CA PHE A 71 17.33 -1.73 -1.98
C PHE A 71 18.63 -0.92 -1.83
N LEU A 72 19.76 -1.62 -1.92
CA LEU A 72 21.09 -1.05 -2.14
C LEU A 72 21.48 -1.14 -3.62
N LEU A 73 21.86 0.00 -4.21
CA LEU A 73 22.35 0.09 -5.58
C LEU A 73 23.84 0.37 -5.59
N LEU A 74 24.61 -0.53 -6.20
CA LEU A 74 26.04 -0.34 -6.46
C LEU A 74 26.26 0.13 -7.88
N THR A 75 27.09 1.16 -8.04
CA THR A 75 27.41 1.76 -9.33
C THR A 75 28.88 2.06 -9.47
N TYR A 76 29.32 2.39 -10.68
CA TYR A 76 30.60 3.03 -10.94
C TYR A 76 30.37 4.28 -11.79
N MET A 77 31.20 5.30 -11.59
CA MET A 77 31.10 6.53 -12.35
C MET A 77 31.66 6.31 -13.77
N VAL A 78 30.99 6.86 -14.78
CA VAL A 78 31.39 6.76 -16.19
C VAL A 78 31.93 8.10 -16.70
N LYS A 79 31.33 9.23 -16.28
CA LYS A 79 31.78 10.59 -16.63
C LYS A 79 31.49 11.57 -15.50
N GLN A 80 32.43 12.48 -15.23
CA GLN A 80 32.26 13.67 -14.39
C GLN A 80 32.47 14.91 -15.26
N PHE A 81 31.49 15.80 -15.32
CA PHE A 81 31.71 17.16 -15.81
C PHE A 81 31.83 18.05 -14.58
N ALA A 82 33.04 18.49 -14.25
CA ALA A 82 33.29 19.40 -13.14
C ALA A 82 33.40 20.84 -13.68
N VAL A 83 32.69 21.78 -13.03
CA VAL A 83 33.07 23.20 -13.05
C VAL A 83 33.85 23.42 -11.77
N SER A 84 35.11 23.77 -11.91
CA SER A 84 36.12 23.95 -10.86
C SER A 84 35.64 24.85 -9.71
N SER A 85 35.61 24.30 -8.49
CA SER A 85 35.99 24.96 -7.22
C SER A 85 35.46 24.16 -6.02
N GLY A 86 36.37 23.78 -5.11
CA GLY A 86 36.15 23.63 -3.66
C GLY A 86 34.98 22.77 -3.14
N SER A 87 35.32 21.61 -2.58
CA SER A 87 34.45 20.62 -1.91
C SER A 87 33.44 19.90 -2.82
N GLU A 88 33.78 18.66 -3.18
CA GLU A 88 32.98 17.80 -4.06
C GLU A 88 31.68 17.33 -3.39
N LYS A 89 30.63 18.15 -3.41
CA LYS A 89 29.29 17.70 -3.05
C LYS A 89 28.68 16.98 -4.24
N LEU A 90 28.60 15.65 -4.17
CA LEU A 90 28.00 14.77 -5.19
C LEU A 90 26.58 15.24 -5.60
N PHE A 91 25.87 15.88 -4.68
CA PHE A 91 24.52 16.39 -4.86
C PHE A 91 24.41 17.90 -5.15
N SER A 92 25.46 18.52 -5.68
CA SER A 92 25.41 19.92 -6.12
C SER A 92 24.56 20.07 -7.37
N SER A 93 23.75 21.13 -7.45
CA SER A 93 22.99 21.50 -8.66
C SER A 93 23.87 21.71 -9.91
N LYS A 94 25.19 21.87 -9.71
CA LYS A 94 26.21 22.11 -10.73
C LYS A 94 26.98 20.85 -11.16
N SER A 95 26.81 19.71 -10.48
CA SER A 95 27.51 18.46 -10.84
C SER A 95 26.66 17.58 -11.78
N ASN A 96 27.22 17.21 -12.93
CA ASN A 96 26.62 16.27 -13.87
C ASN A 96 27.42 14.96 -13.90
N ALA A 97 27.37 14.22 -12.80
CA ALA A 97 28.00 12.90 -12.72
C ALA A 97 27.06 11.81 -13.27
N GLN A 98 27.60 10.99 -14.17
CA GLN A 98 26.89 9.86 -14.78
C GLN A 98 27.39 8.55 -14.20
N PHE A 99 26.47 7.74 -13.68
CA PHE A 99 26.76 6.46 -13.04
C PHE A 99 26.16 5.31 -13.82
N ARG A 100 26.91 4.21 -13.94
CA ARG A 100 26.40 2.96 -14.50
C ARG A 100 26.21 1.95 -13.39
N MET A 101 25.06 1.29 -13.42
CA MET A 101 24.77 0.18 -12.52
C MET A 101 25.87 -0.89 -12.63
N TYR A 102 26.45 -1.27 -11.50
CA TYR A 102 27.50 -2.28 -11.44
C TYR A 102 26.90 -3.70 -11.50
N LYS A 103 25.86 -3.94 -10.70
CA LYS A 103 25.08 -5.19 -10.65
C LYS A 103 23.62 -4.88 -10.36
N THR A 104 22.76 -5.90 -10.48
CA THR A 104 21.36 -5.82 -10.06
C THR A 104 21.24 -5.25 -8.64
N PRO A 105 20.23 -4.41 -8.35
CA PRO A 105 19.98 -3.91 -7.00
C PRO A 105 19.88 -5.05 -5.99
N ILE A 106 20.41 -4.82 -4.79
CA ILE A 106 20.39 -5.76 -3.67
C ILE A 106 19.17 -5.39 -2.82
N PHE A 107 18.10 -6.18 -2.87
CA PHE A 107 16.88 -5.87 -2.11
C PHE A 107 17.09 -6.16 -0.63
N LEU A 108 16.58 -5.26 0.23
CA LEU A 108 16.90 -5.30 1.65
C LEU A 108 16.10 -6.35 2.43
N ASN A 109 15.00 -6.85 1.88
CA ASN A 109 14.24 -7.95 2.47
C ASN A 109 14.96 -9.32 2.37
N GLU A 110 16.01 -9.41 1.56
CA GLU A 110 16.82 -10.62 1.35
C GLU A 110 18.31 -10.37 1.60
N ALA A 111 18.66 -9.26 2.26
CA ALA A 111 20.04 -8.86 2.54
C ALA A 111 20.36 -8.98 4.04
N LEU A 112 21.53 -9.53 4.36
CA LEU A 112 22.07 -9.60 5.72
C LEU A 112 23.43 -8.91 5.74
N VAL A 113 23.61 -7.98 6.67
CA VAL A 113 24.90 -7.30 6.86
C VAL A 113 25.63 -7.89 8.06
N LYS A 114 26.91 -8.22 7.86
CA LYS A 114 27.79 -8.76 8.90
C LYS A 114 29.06 -7.93 8.98
N LEU A 115 29.50 -7.65 10.21
CA LEU A 115 30.85 -7.17 10.47
C LEU A 115 31.85 -8.33 10.24
N PRO A 116 33.14 -8.03 10.03
CA PRO A 116 34.19 -9.04 10.06
C PRO A 116 34.11 -9.88 11.34
N THR A 117 34.55 -11.14 11.26
CA THR A 117 34.48 -12.11 12.36
C THR A 117 35.28 -11.67 13.60
N ASP A 118 36.24 -10.76 13.43
CA ASP A 118 37.01 -10.14 14.50
C ASP A 118 36.51 -8.70 14.77
N PRO A 119 35.78 -8.46 15.89
CA PRO A 119 35.30 -7.14 16.27
C PRO A 119 36.41 -6.15 16.63
N SER A 120 37.63 -6.62 16.91
CA SER A 120 38.79 -5.79 17.24
C SER A 120 39.54 -5.26 16.01
N SER A 121 39.13 -5.68 14.81
CA SER A 121 39.74 -5.24 13.57
C SER A 121 39.40 -3.76 13.27
N ASP A 122 40.46 -2.95 13.18
CA ASP A 122 40.42 -1.55 12.72
C ASP A 122 40.15 -1.42 11.20
N GLU A 123 39.90 -2.52 10.50
CA GLU A 123 39.64 -2.50 9.07
C GLU A 123 38.25 -1.92 8.75
N PRO A 124 38.14 -0.92 7.85
CA PRO A 124 36.88 -0.28 7.48
C PRO A 124 36.05 -1.15 6.51
N VAL A 125 35.96 -2.46 6.75
CA VAL A 125 35.36 -3.49 5.89
C VAL A 125 34.07 -4.06 6.48
N PHE A 126 33.08 -4.35 5.64
CA PHE A 126 31.86 -5.04 6.01
C PHE A 126 31.39 -6.00 4.91
N HIS A 127 30.48 -6.91 5.27
CA HIS A 127 29.99 -7.98 4.40
C HIS A 127 28.48 -7.83 4.21
N ILE A 128 28.01 -7.97 2.97
CA ILE A 128 26.59 -8.09 2.65
C ILE A 128 26.37 -9.47 2.03
N SER A 129 25.58 -10.31 2.69
CA SER A 129 25.06 -11.55 2.13
C SER A 129 23.70 -11.25 1.49
N HIS A 130 23.48 -11.66 0.25
CA HIS A 130 22.21 -11.49 -0.45
C HIS A 130 21.96 -12.69 -1.35
N ILE A 131 20.94 -13.48 -1.00
CA ILE A 131 20.66 -14.78 -1.61
C ILE A 131 21.97 -15.62 -1.61
N ASP A 132 22.46 -16.05 -2.76
CA ASP A 132 23.66 -16.89 -2.89
C ASP A 132 24.96 -16.09 -3.13
N ARG A 133 24.98 -14.80 -2.76
CA ARG A 133 26.13 -13.90 -3.03
C ARG A 133 26.60 -13.18 -1.78
N VAL A 134 27.92 -13.10 -1.61
CA VAL A 134 28.57 -12.29 -0.57
C VAL A 134 29.37 -11.15 -1.20
N TYR A 135 29.10 -9.94 -0.75
CA TYR A 135 29.82 -8.72 -1.12
C TYR A 135 30.70 -8.29 0.06
N THR A 136 32.01 -8.31 -0.13
CA THR A 136 32.97 -7.73 0.82
C THR A 136 33.37 -6.34 0.36
N LEU A 137 33.00 -5.32 1.14
CA LEU A 137 33.11 -3.91 0.79
C LEU A 137 33.92 -3.17 1.85
N ARG A 138 34.83 -2.31 1.40
CA ARG A 138 35.64 -1.40 2.22
C ARG A 138 35.12 0.02 2.07
N THR A 139 35.13 0.78 3.15
CA THR A 139 34.81 2.21 3.21
C THR A 139 36.08 3.04 3.44
N ASP A 140 35.97 4.36 3.40
CA ASP A 140 37.12 5.26 3.63
C ASP A 140 37.60 5.22 5.09
N ASN A 141 36.71 4.97 6.05
CA ASN A 141 37.02 4.94 7.47
C ASN A 141 36.01 4.13 8.29
N ILE A 142 36.33 3.84 9.55
CA ILE A 142 35.51 3.03 10.46
C ILE A 142 34.13 3.66 10.72
N ASN A 143 34.02 4.99 10.74
CA ASN A 143 32.75 5.68 10.95
C ASN A 143 31.79 5.45 9.78
N GLU A 144 32.29 5.53 8.54
CA GLU A 144 31.50 5.20 7.35
C GLU A 144 31.11 3.73 7.32
N ARG A 145 32.02 2.80 7.63
CA ARG A 145 31.69 1.36 7.80
C ARG A 145 30.50 1.20 8.74
N THR A 146 30.57 1.84 9.91
CA THR A 146 29.55 1.75 10.96
C THR A 146 28.22 2.35 10.49
N ALA A 147 28.24 3.50 9.83
CA ALA A 147 27.05 4.14 9.27
C ALA A 147 26.37 3.27 8.20
N TRP A 148 27.14 2.68 7.28
CA TRP A 148 26.63 1.75 6.28
C TRP A 148 25.97 0.53 6.93
N VAL A 149 26.65 -0.12 7.87
CA VAL A 149 26.14 -1.32 8.55
C VAL A 149 24.84 -1.02 9.30
N GLN A 150 24.82 0.04 10.11
CA GLN A 150 23.63 0.42 10.89
C GLN A 150 22.44 0.76 9.99
N LYS A 151 22.65 1.57 8.95
CA LYS A 151 21.55 1.99 8.06
C LYS A 151 21.02 0.85 7.21
N ILE A 152 21.88 -0.03 6.69
CA ILE A 152 21.41 -1.20 5.94
C ILE A 152 20.64 -2.14 6.86
N LYS A 153 21.17 -2.42 8.07
CA LYS A 153 20.49 -3.28 9.05
C LYS A 153 19.11 -2.73 9.42
N ALA A 154 19.03 -1.46 9.81
CA ALA A 154 17.77 -0.83 10.18
C ALA A 154 16.75 -0.82 9.02
N ALA A 155 17.19 -0.53 7.79
CA ALA A 155 16.31 -0.54 6.63
C ALA A 155 15.84 -1.95 6.24
N SER A 156 16.71 -2.95 6.38
CA SER A 156 16.37 -4.37 6.16
C SER A 156 15.35 -4.86 7.18
N GLU A 157 15.59 -4.61 8.48
CA GLU A 157 14.66 -4.94 9.56
C GLU A 157 13.30 -4.28 9.35
N GLN A 158 13.28 -2.97 9.03
CA GLN A 158 12.04 -2.27 8.71
C GLN A 158 11.31 -2.88 7.52
N TYR A 159 12.03 -3.31 6.47
CA TYR A 159 11.44 -3.97 5.32
C TYR A 159 10.75 -5.27 5.74
N ILE A 160 11.50 -6.16 6.39
CA ILE A 160 11.05 -7.49 6.81
C ILE A 160 9.84 -7.38 7.74
N ASP A 161 9.89 -6.48 8.73
CA ASP A 161 8.79 -6.24 9.66
C ASP A 161 7.53 -5.72 8.98
N THR A 162 7.70 -4.83 7.99
CA THR A 162 6.55 -4.29 7.25
C THR A 162 5.92 -5.34 6.35
N GLU A 163 6.71 -6.19 5.69
CA GLU A 163 6.20 -7.32 4.92
C GLU A 163 5.47 -8.33 5.82
N LYS A 164 6.05 -8.66 6.97
CA LYS A 164 5.44 -9.55 7.97
C LYS A 164 4.09 -9.00 8.45
N LYS A 165 4.04 -7.73 8.86
CA LYS A 165 2.79 -7.07 9.28
C LYS A 165 1.73 -7.04 8.17
N LYS A 166 2.12 -6.81 6.92
CA LYS A 166 1.21 -6.87 5.77
C LYS A 166 0.66 -8.28 5.55
N ARG A 167 1.51 -9.30 5.64
CA ARG A 167 1.11 -10.71 5.52
C ARG A 167 0.19 -11.13 6.67
N GLU A 168 0.47 -10.73 7.89
CA GLU A 168 -0.37 -10.96 9.07
C GLU A 168 -1.74 -10.28 8.93
N LYS A 169 -1.78 -9.01 8.52
CA LYS A 169 -3.06 -8.31 8.24
C LYS A 169 -3.86 -9.01 7.15
N ALA A 170 -3.20 -9.44 6.07
CA ALA A 170 -3.86 -10.18 5.00
C ALA A 170 -4.37 -11.56 5.48
N TYR A 171 -3.61 -12.23 6.33
CA TYR A 171 -4.01 -13.50 6.96
C TYR A 171 -5.18 -13.31 7.91
N GLN A 172 -5.14 -12.33 8.81
CA GLN A 172 -6.25 -11.98 9.72
C GLN A 172 -7.51 -11.57 8.95
N ALA A 173 -7.37 -10.78 7.89
CA ALA A 173 -8.49 -10.42 7.00
C ALA A 173 -9.08 -11.65 6.28
N ARG A 174 -8.28 -12.69 6.02
CA ARG A 174 -8.75 -13.97 5.47
C ARG A 174 -9.33 -14.89 6.54
N SER A 175 -8.74 -14.96 7.73
CA SER A 175 -9.18 -15.87 8.81
C SER A 175 -10.51 -15.42 9.44
N GLN A 176 -10.81 -14.12 9.43
CA GLN A 176 -12.15 -13.63 9.80
C GLN A 176 -13.27 -14.12 8.85
N LYS A 177 -12.95 -14.70 7.68
CA LYS A 177 -13.96 -15.22 6.74
C LYS A 177 -14.52 -16.61 7.12
N THR A 178 -14.07 -17.24 8.21
CA THR A 178 -14.45 -18.65 8.50
C THR A 178 -14.98 -18.94 9.91
N SER A 179 -15.07 -17.96 10.81
CA SER A 179 -15.49 -18.17 12.20
C SER A 179 -16.72 -17.33 12.60
N GLY A 180 -17.80 -17.46 11.84
CA GLY A 180 -19.09 -16.84 12.20
C GLY A 180 -20.08 -17.87 12.73
N ILE A 181 -21.02 -17.44 13.57
CA ILE A 181 -22.17 -18.23 14.02
C ILE A 181 -23.30 -18.29 12.98
N GLY A 182 -23.12 -17.63 11.83
CA GLY A 182 -24.09 -17.63 10.74
C GLY A 182 -23.66 -16.78 9.55
N ARG A 183 -24.56 -16.67 8.57
CA ARG A 183 -24.46 -15.82 7.39
C ARG A 183 -25.72 -14.97 7.25
N LEU A 184 -25.55 -13.72 6.86
CA LEU A 184 -26.63 -12.83 6.47
C LEU A 184 -26.48 -12.51 4.98
N MET A 185 -27.45 -12.96 4.19
CA MET A 185 -27.59 -12.55 2.79
C MET A 185 -28.39 -11.25 2.74
N VAL A 186 -27.84 -10.26 2.05
CA VAL A 186 -28.45 -8.94 1.88
C VAL A 186 -28.67 -8.71 0.39
N HIS A 187 -29.92 -8.49 0.01
CA HIS A 187 -30.30 -8.12 -1.35
C HIS A 187 -30.78 -6.67 -1.37
N ILE A 188 -29.95 -5.77 -1.89
CA ILE A 188 -30.28 -4.36 -2.11
C ILE A 188 -31.00 -4.24 -3.45
N ILE A 189 -32.30 -4.05 -3.41
CA ILE A 189 -33.17 -4.04 -4.58
C ILE A 189 -33.08 -2.67 -5.25
N GLU A 190 -33.57 -1.66 -4.56
CA GLU A 190 -33.66 -0.28 -5.04
C GLU A 190 -33.69 0.73 -3.90
N ALA A 191 -33.49 2.00 -4.22
CA ALA A 191 -33.88 3.11 -3.36
C ALA A 191 -34.85 4.02 -4.11
N THR A 192 -35.65 4.77 -3.38
CA THR A 192 -36.66 5.67 -3.90
C THR A 192 -36.57 7.04 -3.23
N GLU A 193 -36.89 8.09 -3.99
CA GLU A 193 -36.97 9.46 -3.50
C GLU A 193 -35.68 9.98 -2.84
N LEU A 194 -34.51 9.59 -3.36
CA LEU A 194 -33.24 10.08 -2.83
C LEU A 194 -33.12 11.61 -2.99
N LYS A 195 -32.35 12.24 -2.09
CA LYS A 195 -31.98 13.66 -2.20
C LYS A 195 -31.24 13.92 -3.53
N ALA A 196 -31.63 14.98 -4.23
CA ALA A 196 -30.91 15.50 -5.39
C ALA A 196 -29.68 16.32 -4.97
N CYS A 197 -28.53 16.03 -5.57
CA CYS A 197 -27.27 16.76 -5.29
C CYS A 197 -26.78 17.59 -6.49
N LYS A 198 -27.26 17.29 -7.71
CA LYS A 198 -26.82 17.99 -8.93
C LYS A 198 -27.77 19.10 -9.37
N PRO A 199 -27.29 20.09 -10.15
CA PRO A 199 -28.12 21.15 -10.71
C PRO A 199 -29.27 20.68 -11.61
N ASN A 200 -29.16 19.49 -12.22
CA ASN A 200 -30.21 18.87 -13.02
C ASN A 200 -31.33 18.24 -12.16
N GLY A 201 -31.28 18.37 -10.84
CA GLY A 201 -32.25 17.78 -9.92
C GLY A 201 -32.13 16.26 -9.77
N LYS A 202 -30.96 15.68 -10.12
CA LYS A 202 -30.67 14.25 -9.99
C LYS A 202 -29.44 14.00 -9.10
N SER A 203 -29.11 12.72 -8.94
CA SER A 203 -27.90 12.22 -8.27
C SER A 203 -27.38 11.01 -9.05
N ASN A 204 -26.14 10.64 -8.78
CA ASN A 204 -25.45 9.42 -9.17
C ASN A 204 -25.30 8.47 -7.97
N PRO A 205 -26.38 7.84 -7.50
CA PRO A 205 -26.36 7.12 -6.24
C PRO A 205 -25.60 5.78 -6.32
N TYR A 206 -24.88 5.47 -5.24
CA TYR A 206 -24.44 4.12 -4.88
C TYR A 206 -24.70 3.87 -3.39
N CYS A 207 -24.69 2.60 -3.00
CA CYS A 207 -24.90 2.18 -1.61
C CYS A 207 -23.66 1.42 -1.11
N GLU A 208 -23.16 1.82 0.05
CA GLU A 208 -22.20 1.06 0.85
C GLU A 208 -22.96 0.28 1.93
N ILE A 209 -22.71 -1.03 1.99
CA ILE A 209 -23.30 -1.93 2.98
C ILE A 209 -22.16 -2.43 3.85
N SER A 210 -22.22 -2.18 5.15
CA SER A 210 -21.14 -2.53 6.08
C SER A 210 -21.65 -3.18 7.37
N MET A 211 -20.80 -4.02 7.98
CA MET A 211 -21.04 -4.67 9.26
C MET A 211 -19.68 -4.99 9.90
N GLY A 212 -19.29 -4.18 10.89
CA GLY A 212 -17.95 -4.23 11.47
C GLY A 212 -16.85 -4.01 10.43
N SER A 213 -15.98 -5.01 10.25
CA SER A 213 -14.88 -4.97 9.27
C SER A 213 -15.27 -5.42 7.85
N GLN A 214 -16.51 -5.88 7.64
CA GLN A 214 -17.00 -6.33 6.35
C GLN A 214 -17.72 -5.19 5.64
N SER A 215 -17.43 -4.95 4.37
CA SER A 215 -18.16 -3.98 3.55
C SER A 215 -18.25 -4.40 2.08
N TYR A 216 -19.32 -3.93 1.43
CA TYR A 216 -19.58 -4.09 0.01
C TYR A 216 -20.13 -2.78 -0.54
N THR A 217 -19.90 -2.52 -1.83
CA THR A 217 -20.37 -1.29 -2.49
C THR A 217 -21.09 -1.66 -3.78
N THR A 218 -22.28 -1.10 -3.99
CA THR A 218 -22.99 -1.26 -5.26
C THR A 218 -22.33 -0.47 -6.38
N ARG A 219 -22.70 -0.75 -7.63
CA ARG A 219 -22.36 0.14 -8.75
C ARG A 219 -23.06 1.49 -8.59
N THR A 220 -22.40 2.56 -9.03
CA THR A 220 -23.02 3.87 -9.20
C THR A 220 -23.98 3.85 -10.39
N LEU A 221 -25.20 4.36 -10.21
CA LEU A 221 -26.16 4.58 -11.30
C LEU A 221 -26.24 6.06 -11.62
N GLN A 222 -26.30 6.43 -12.90
CA GLN A 222 -26.23 7.84 -13.32
C GLN A 222 -27.62 8.51 -13.30
N ASP A 223 -27.65 9.77 -12.88
CA ASP A 223 -28.79 10.71 -13.00
C ASP A 223 -30.16 10.14 -12.61
N THR A 224 -30.23 9.49 -11.45
CA THR A 224 -31.48 8.93 -10.91
C THR A 224 -31.62 9.18 -9.41
N LEU A 225 -32.85 9.44 -8.97
CA LEU A 225 -33.24 9.47 -7.55
C LEU A 225 -33.92 8.16 -7.11
N ASN A 226 -34.13 7.24 -8.06
CA ASN A 226 -34.79 5.96 -7.83
C ASN A 226 -33.92 4.81 -8.38
N PRO A 227 -32.71 4.61 -7.86
CA PRO A 227 -31.77 3.61 -8.36
C PRO A 227 -32.25 2.18 -8.12
N LYS A 228 -32.15 1.31 -9.14
CA LYS A 228 -32.38 -0.14 -9.02
C LYS A 228 -31.08 -0.91 -9.20
N TRP A 229 -30.48 -1.36 -8.09
CA TRP A 229 -29.19 -2.04 -8.13
C TRP A 229 -29.32 -3.55 -8.35
N ASN A 230 -30.31 -4.19 -7.71
CA ASN A 230 -30.44 -5.64 -7.63
C ASN A 230 -29.10 -6.30 -7.23
N PHE A 231 -28.50 -5.80 -6.15
CA PHE A 231 -27.18 -6.18 -5.69
C PHE A 231 -27.27 -7.14 -4.51
N ASN A 232 -26.54 -8.26 -4.59
CA ASN A 232 -26.50 -9.28 -3.54
C ASN A 232 -25.11 -9.30 -2.89
N CYS A 233 -25.08 -9.33 -1.57
CA CYS A 233 -23.85 -9.55 -0.80
C CYS A 233 -24.10 -10.45 0.41
N GLN A 234 -23.01 -10.97 0.97
CA GLN A 234 -23.06 -11.90 2.09
C GLN A 234 -22.15 -11.39 3.21
N PHE A 235 -22.68 -11.41 4.44
CA PHE A 235 -21.94 -11.12 5.65
C PHE A 235 -21.83 -12.37 6.53
N PHE A 236 -20.70 -12.55 7.19
CA PHE A 236 -20.57 -13.51 8.29
C PHE A 236 -20.99 -12.86 9.59
N ILE A 237 -21.90 -13.51 10.32
CA ILE A 237 -22.33 -13.06 11.65
C ILE A 237 -21.33 -13.57 12.67
N LYS A 238 -20.71 -12.68 13.43
CA LYS A 238 -19.79 -13.02 14.52
C LYS A 238 -20.54 -13.08 15.85
N ASP A 239 -21.37 -12.07 16.12
CA ASP A 239 -22.18 -11.96 17.33
C ASP A 239 -23.56 -11.45 16.95
N LEU A 240 -24.58 -12.27 17.20
CA LEU A 240 -25.96 -11.98 16.85
C LEU A 240 -26.49 -10.69 17.52
N TYR A 241 -26.03 -10.40 18.74
CA TYR A 241 -26.55 -9.31 19.56
C TYR A 241 -25.75 -8.01 19.41
N GLN A 242 -24.50 -8.09 18.95
CA GLN A 242 -23.64 -6.93 18.73
C GLN A 242 -23.54 -6.49 17.27
N ASP A 243 -23.69 -7.41 16.31
CA ASP A 243 -23.55 -7.08 14.90
C ASP A 243 -24.72 -6.18 14.43
N VAL A 244 -24.36 -5.07 13.78
CA VAL A 244 -25.30 -4.09 13.19
C VAL A 244 -24.95 -3.90 11.72
N LEU A 245 -25.94 -4.10 10.84
CA LEU A 245 -25.81 -3.85 9.42
C LEU A 245 -26.10 -2.38 9.13
N CYS A 246 -25.17 -1.67 8.51
CA CYS A 246 -25.33 -0.29 8.08
C CYS A 246 -25.49 -0.24 6.56
N LEU A 247 -26.48 0.51 6.08
CA LEU A 247 -26.64 0.87 4.67
C LEU A 247 -26.47 2.37 4.57
N THR A 248 -25.48 2.82 3.81
CA THR A 248 -25.17 4.24 3.63
C THR A 248 -25.18 4.57 2.15
N MET A 249 -25.86 5.65 1.78
CA MET A 249 -26.03 6.07 0.40
C MET A 249 -25.21 7.31 0.13
N PHE A 250 -24.61 7.36 -1.05
CA PHE A 250 -23.78 8.46 -1.49
C PHE A 250 -24.03 8.81 -2.95
N ASP A 251 -23.87 10.08 -3.30
CA ASP A 251 -23.82 10.59 -4.66
C ASP A 251 -22.37 10.69 -5.11
N ARG A 252 -22.03 10.09 -6.26
CA ARG A 252 -20.67 10.12 -6.81
C ARG A 252 -20.56 11.13 -7.95
N ASP A 253 -19.70 12.13 -7.76
CA ASP A 253 -19.26 13.07 -8.77
C ASP A 253 -17.78 12.84 -9.13
N GLN A 254 -17.37 13.22 -10.34
CA GLN A 254 -16.01 13.02 -10.85
C GLN A 254 -14.98 13.94 -10.19
N PHE A 255 -15.40 15.08 -9.64
CA PHE A 255 -14.50 16.16 -9.23
C PHE A 255 -14.69 16.66 -7.80
N SER A 256 -15.59 16.07 -7.01
CA SER A 256 -15.83 16.41 -5.62
C SER A 256 -15.90 15.17 -4.74
N PRO A 257 -15.76 15.30 -3.40
CA PRO A 257 -16.11 14.24 -2.47
C PRO A 257 -17.55 13.76 -2.70
N ASP A 258 -17.80 12.48 -2.44
CA ASP A 258 -19.12 11.88 -2.62
C ASP A 258 -20.11 12.48 -1.58
N ASP A 259 -21.25 13.02 -2.03
CA ASP A 259 -22.23 13.67 -1.15
C ASP A 259 -23.08 12.63 -0.42
N PHE A 260 -23.33 12.84 0.86
CA PHE A 260 -24.15 11.93 1.67
C PHE A 260 -25.64 12.03 1.31
N LEU A 261 -26.26 10.86 1.08
CA LEU A 261 -27.67 10.70 0.71
C LEU A 261 -28.51 9.98 1.78
N GLY A 262 -27.96 9.81 2.98
CA GLY A 262 -28.66 9.18 4.10
C GLY A 262 -28.11 7.80 4.47
N ARG A 263 -28.51 7.34 5.67
CA ARG A 263 -28.12 6.02 6.18
C ARG A 263 -29.24 5.35 6.97
N THR A 264 -29.20 4.03 7.05
CA THR A 264 -30.02 3.26 7.99
C THR A 264 -29.19 2.15 8.61
N GLU A 265 -29.52 1.80 9.86
CA GLU A 265 -28.82 0.78 10.63
C GLU A 265 -29.83 -0.25 11.12
N VAL A 266 -29.48 -1.53 11.00
CA VAL A 266 -30.35 -2.64 11.37
C VAL A 266 -29.56 -3.65 12.20
N PRO A 267 -29.82 -3.76 13.52
CA PRO A 267 -29.23 -4.81 14.34
C PRO A 267 -29.59 -6.21 13.82
N VAL A 268 -28.62 -7.12 13.76
CA VAL A 268 -28.85 -8.49 13.25
C VAL A 268 -29.84 -9.25 14.13
N ALA A 269 -29.84 -9.03 15.45
CA ALA A 269 -30.86 -9.55 16.36
C ALA A 269 -32.29 -9.17 15.94
N LYS A 270 -32.51 -7.94 15.45
CA LYS A 270 -33.82 -7.50 14.95
C LYS A 270 -34.21 -8.24 13.67
N ILE A 271 -33.26 -8.46 12.76
CA ILE A 271 -33.48 -9.25 11.54
C ILE A 271 -33.91 -10.67 11.89
N ARG A 272 -33.27 -11.30 12.88
CA ARG A 272 -33.64 -12.64 13.36
C ARG A 272 -35.09 -12.70 13.82
N THR A 273 -35.48 -11.86 14.77
CA THR A 273 -36.84 -11.88 15.35
C THR A 273 -37.91 -11.62 14.28
N GLU A 274 -37.64 -10.69 13.35
CA GLU A 274 -38.57 -10.41 12.25
C GLU A 274 -38.68 -11.60 11.28
N GLN A 275 -37.57 -12.23 10.91
CA GLN A 275 -37.56 -13.39 10.03
C GLN A 275 -38.26 -14.61 10.65
N GLU A 276 -38.11 -14.85 11.95
CA GLU A 276 -38.85 -15.91 12.66
C GLU A 276 -40.37 -15.69 12.56
N SER A 277 -40.84 -14.44 12.54
CA SER A 277 -42.27 -14.12 12.47
C SER A 277 -42.87 -14.12 11.05
N LYS A 278 -42.11 -13.69 10.03
CA LYS A 278 -42.63 -13.40 8.68
C LYS A 278 -41.90 -14.12 7.55
N GLY A 279 -40.86 -14.88 7.87
CA GLY A 279 -39.92 -15.41 6.89
C GLY A 279 -39.03 -14.31 6.27
N PRO A 280 -38.21 -14.65 5.27
CA PRO A 280 -37.32 -13.70 4.61
C PRO A 280 -38.17 -12.75 3.74
N THR A 281 -38.36 -11.53 4.23
CA THR A 281 -39.24 -10.53 3.61
C THR A 281 -38.45 -9.33 3.11
N THR A 282 -38.98 -8.68 2.07
CA THR A 282 -38.49 -7.39 1.61
C THR A 282 -38.95 -6.31 2.58
N ARG A 283 -38.00 -5.51 3.06
CA ARG A 283 -38.21 -4.38 3.96
C ARG A 283 -37.96 -3.08 3.22
N ARG A 284 -38.79 -2.10 3.55
CA ARG A 284 -38.58 -0.69 3.19
C ARG A 284 -38.05 0.04 4.41
N LEU A 285 -36.84 0.58 4.32
CA LEU A 285 -36.17 1.28 5.41
C LEU A 285 -36.04 2.75 5.06
N LEU A 286 -36.41 3.62 5.99
CA LEU A 286 -36.22 5.06 5.86
C LEU A 286 -34.74 5.39 6.00
N LEU A 287 -34.25 6.33 5.19
CA LEU A 287 -32.92 6.89 5.34
C LEU A 287 -32.96 8.02 6.37
N HIS A 288 -32.07 7.93 7.36
CA HIS A 288 -31.88 8.92 8.41
C HIS A 288 -30.77 9.91 8.01
N GLU A 289 -30.75 11.06 8.70
CA GLU A 289 -29.78 12.16 8.48
C GLU A 289 -29.87 12.78 7.07
N VAL A 290 -31.00 12.58 6.41
CA VAL A 290 -31.34 13.14 5.10
C VAL A 290 -32.83 13.49 5.11
N PRO A 291 -33.29 14.53 4.39
CA PRO A 291 -34.70 14.93 4.39
C PRO A 291 -35.65 13.95 3.69
N THR A 292 -35.13 13.11 2.79
CA THR A 292 -35.92 12.16 2.01
C THR A 292 -35.07 10.96 1.58
N GLY A 293 -35.73 9.84 1.29
CA GLY A 293 -35.11 8.63 0.78
C GLY A 293 -35.55 7.38 1.52
N GLU A 294 -35.85 6.32 0.77
CA GLU A 294 -36.13 4.99 1.30
C GLU A 294 -35.30 3.95 0.55
N VAL A 295 -34.95 2.85 1.20
CA VAL A 295 -34.27 1.70 0.57
C VAL A 295 -35.08 0.42 0.73
N TRP A 296 -35.18 -0.33 -0.36
CA TRP A 296 -35.82 -1.64 -0.43
C TRP A 296 -34.77 -2.73 -0.37
N VAL A 297 -34.85 -3.54 0.67
CA VAL A 297 -33.83 -4.53 1.00
C VAL A 297 -34.47 -5.80 1.52
N ARG A 298 -34.03 -6.95 1.03
CA ARG A 298 -34.41 -8.26 1.57
C ARG A 298 -33.24 -8.83 2.37
N PHE A 299 -33.57 -9.35 3.56
CA PHE A 299 -32.64 -10.06 4.43
C PHE A 299 -32.98 -11.54 4.47
N ASP A 300 -31.93 -12.38 4.50
CA ASP A 300 -32.03 -13.81 4.74
C ASP A 300 -30.87 -14.22 5.66
N LEU A 301 -31.20 -14.40 6.93
CA LEU A 301 -30.29 -14.78 8.00
C LEU A 301 -30.31 -16.30 8.20
N GLN A 302 -29.13 -16.91 8.15
CA GLN A 302 -28.91 -18.34 8.35
C GLN A 302 -27.88 -18.51 9.47
N LEU A 303 -28.33 -18.94 10.65
CA LEU A 303 -27.43 -19.31 11.73
C LEU A 303 -26.95 -20.75 11.55
N PHE A 304 -25.68 -21.00 11.82
CA PHE A 304 -25.15 -22.36 11.80
C PHE A 304 -25.59 -23.07 13.07
N GLU A 305 -26.10 -24.29 12.96
CA GLU A 305 -26.40 -25.11 14.11
C GLU A 305 -25.12 -25.34 14.92
N GLN A 306 -25.14 -24.95 16.21
CA GLN A 306 -24.19 -25.51 17.15
C GLN A 306 -24.53 -27.00 17.27
N LYS A 307 -23.70 -27.87 16.69
CA LYS A 307 -23.66 -29.26 17.12
C LYS A 307 -23.25 -29.21 18.60
N THR A 308 -24.24 -29.30 19.48
CA THR A 308 -24.01 -29.66 20.89
C THR A 308 -23.34 -31.02 20.85
N LEU A 309 -22.03 -31.05 21.08
CA LEU A 309 -21.34 -32.29 21.41
C LEU A 309 -21.86 -32.68 22.79
N LEU A 310 -22.91 -33.49 22.82
CA LEU A 310 -23.34 -34.24 24.00
C LEU A 310 -22.30 -35.31 24.34
#